data_AF-A0A392QSB0-F1
#
_entry.id   AF-A0A392QSB0-F1
#
_cell.length_a   1.000
_cell.length_b   1.000
_cell.length_c   1.000
_cell.angle_alpha   90.00
_cell.angle_beta   90.00
_cell.angle_gamma   90.00
#
_symmetry.space_group_name_H-M   'P 1'
#
loop_
_entity.id
_entity.type
_entity.pdbx_description
1 polymer ?
#
loop_
_entity_poly.entity_id
_entity_poly.type
_entity_poly.pdbx_seq_one_letter_code
_entity_poly.pdbx_strand_id
1 'polypeptide(L)'
;MSQMSLEKRFGQSAVFVASTLMENGGVPQSATPETLLKEAIHVISCGYEDKSEWGQEIGWIYGSVTEDILTGFKMHARGWRSIYCMPKLAAFKGSAPINLSDRLNQVLRWALGS
;
A
#
# COMPACT_ATOMS: atom_id res chain seq x y z
N MET A 1 -18.40 -12.38 -0.49
CA MET A 1 -17.31 -12.72 0.46
C MET A 1 -17.93 -12.89 1.83
N SER A 2 -17.49 -13.87 2.63
CA SER A 2 -17.94 -14.00 4.02
C SER A 2 -17.23 -12.97 4.90
N GLN A 3 -17.80 -12.63 6.05
CA GLN A 3 -17.16 -11.72 7.01
C GLN A 3 -15.77 -12.21 7.42
N MET A 4 -15.61 -13.51 7.71
CA MET A 4 -14.31 -14.12 8.01
C MET A 4 -13.29 -13.93 6.88
N SER A 5 -13.72 -13.98 5.61
CA SER A 5 -12.82 -13.75 4.48
C SER A 5 -12.39 -12.29 4.36
N LEU A 6 -13.25 -11.34 4.73
CA LEU A 6 -12.90 -9.92 4.76
C LEU A 6 -11.98 -9.58 5.92
N GLU A 7 -12.21 -10.15 7.09
CA GLU A 7 -11.34 -9.96 8.27
C GLU A 7 -9.94 -10.52 8.04
N LYS A 8 -9.84 -11.71 7.43
CA LYS A 8 -8.54 -12.26 7.02
C LYS A 8 -7.83 -11.35 6.02
N ARG A 9 -8.59 -10.76 5.10
CA ARG A 9 -8.06 -9.99 3.98
C ARG A 9 -7.62 -8.57 4.38
N PHE A 10 -8.42 -7.88 5.19
CA PHE A 10 -8.25 -6.46 5.51
C PHE A 10 -7.91 -6.17 6.97
N GLY A 11 -8.11 -7.13 7.87
CA GLY A 11 -7.93 -6.96 9.32
C GLY A 11 -9.25 -6.88 10.08
N GLN A 12 -9.16 -6.72 11.41
CA GLN A 12 -10.30 -6.88 12.33
C GLN A 12 -11.16 -5.62 12.52
N SER A 13 -10.76 -4.46 11.99
CA SER A 13 -11.57 -3.24 12.15
C SER A 13 -12.78 -3.30 11.21
N ALA A 14 -13.97 -3.49 11.79
CA ALA A 14 -15.23 -3.47 11.06
C ALA A 14 -15.48 -2.13 10.34
N VAL A 15 -15.00 -1.02 10.92
CA VAL A 15 -15.14 0.32 10.32
C VAL A 15 -14.25 0.46 9.08
N PHE A 16 -13.00 -0.01 9.16
CA PHE A 16 -12.11 -0.04 8.00
C PHE A 16 -12.62 -0.99 6.91
N VAL A 17 -13.06 -2.20 7.27
CA VAL A 17 -13.65 -3.14 6.30
C VAL A 17 -14.87 -2.52 5.63
N ALA A 18 -15.77 -1.89 6.38
CA ALA A 18 -16.93 -1.21 5.81
C ALA A 18 -16.55 -0.09 4.84
N SER A 19 -15.52 0.71 5.15
CA SER A 19 -15.09 1.79 4.25
C SER A 19 -14.49 1.25 2.94
N THR A 20 -13.81 0.11 2.95
CA THR A 20 -13.31 -0.52 1.71
C THR A 20 -14.39 -1.04 0.77
N LEU A 21 -15.63 -1.22 1.27
CA LEU A 21 -16.78 -1.65 0.47
C LEU A 21 -17.54 -0.46 -0.15
N MET A 22 -17.15 0.78 0.16
CA MET A 22 -17.76 1.98 -0.39
C MET A 22 -17.06 2.39 -1.70
N GLU A 23 -17.63 2.03 -2.85
CA GLU A 23 -17.01 2.27 -4.17
C GLU A 23 -16.71 3.76 -4.45
N ASN A 24 -17.57 4.67 -4.00
CA ASN A 24 -17.40 6.11 -4.17
C ASN A 24 -16.53 6.76 -3.07
N GLY A 25 -15.96 5.96 -2.17
CA GLY A 25 -15.25 6.42 -0.99
C GLY A 25 -16.17 7.14 0.01
N GLY A 26 -15.53 7.84 0.96
CA GLY A 26 -16.21 8.57 2.03
C GLY A 26 -16.14 7.85 3.38
N VAL A 27 -17.03 8.26 4.28
CA VAL A 27 -17.08 7.78 5.67
C VAL A 27 -18.50 7.29 5.96
N PRO A 28 -18.69 6.20 6.74
CA PRO A 28 -20.02 5.76 7.14
C PRO A 28 -20.82 6.87 7.83
N GLN A 29 -22.11 7.02 7.49
CA GLN A 29 -22.98 8.08 8.02
C GLN A 29 -23.11 8.05 9.55
N SER A 30 -22.93 6.90 10.17
CA SER A 30 -23.03 6.70 11.62
C SER A 30 -21.71 6.98 12.37
N ALA A 31 -20.62 7.32 11.67
CA ALA A 31 -19.33 7.51 12.31
C ALA A 31 -19.16 8.95 12.84
N THR A 32 -18.80 9.08 14.11
CA THR A 32 -18.42 10.36 14.72
C THR A 32 -16.90 10.54 14.70
N PRO A 33 -16.38 11.78 14.76
CA PRO A 33 -14.93 12.02 14.82
C PRO A 33 -14.20 11.23 15.90
N GLU A 34 -14.80 11.07 17.08
CA GLU A 34 -14.24 10.31 18.20
C GLU A 34 -14.13 8.82 17.87
N THR A 35 -15.17 8.25 17.25
CA THR A 35 -15.15 6.85 16.81
C THR A 35 -14.10 6.63 15.72
N LEU A 36 -13.99 7.56 14.77
CA LEU A 36 -13.00 7.50 13.69
C LEU A 36 -11.57 7.60 14.23
N LEU A 37 -11.31 8.48 15.19
CA LEU A 37 -9.99 8.60 15.80
C LEU A 37 -9.61 7.33 16.55
N LYS A 38 -10.54 6.75 17.31
CA LYS A 38 -10.32 5.48 18.01
C LYS A 38 -10.01 4.35 17.04
N GLU A 39 -10.75 4.24 15.93
CA GLU A 39 -10.53 3.22 14.91
C GLU A 39 -9.21 3.45 14.15
N ALA A 40 -8.86 4.70 13.83
CA ALA A 40 -7.59 5.01 13.21
C ALA A 40 -6.41 4.57 14.08
N ILE A 41 -6.46 4.84 15.40
CA ILE A 41 -5.45 4.37 16.37
C ILE A 41 -5.38 2.84 16.39
N HIS A 42 -6.52 2.16 16.31
CA HIS A 42 -6.54 0.70 16.25
C HIS A 42 -5.91 0.14 14.96
N VAL A 43 -6.23 0.71 13.80
CA VAL A 43 -5.73 0.25 12.49
C VAL A 43 -4.23 0.47 12.31
N ILE A 44 -3.64 1.52 12.94
CA ILE A 44 -2.19 1.76 12.91
C ILE A 44 -1.41 1.02 14.00
N SER A 45 -2.07 0.17 14.79
CA SER A 45 -1.41 -0.58 15.86
C SER A 45 -0.45 -1.64 15.29
N CYS A 46 0.62 -1.93 16.01
CA CYS A 46 1.69 -2.83 15.53
C CYS A 46 1.23 -4.25 15.22
N GLY A 47 0.18 -4.74 15.89
CA GLY A 47 -0.37 -6.08 15.67
C GLY A 47 -1.56 -6.12 14.71
N TYR A 48 -1.91 -5.00 14.07
CA TYR A 48 -3.12 -4.96 13.24
C TYR A 48 -3.02 -5.92 12.03
N GLU A 49 -1.83 -6.06 11.47
CA GLU A 49 -1.58 -6.90 10.32
C GLU A 49 -1.41 -8.40 10.67
N ASP A 50 -1.39 -8.75 11.96
CA ASP A 50 -1.18 -10.13 12.41
C ASP A 50 -2.27 -11.07 11.88
N LYS A 51 -1.83 -12.16 11.25
CA LYS A 51 -2.70 -13.19 10.65
C LYS A 51 -3.63 -12.64 9.55
N SER A 52 -3.32 -11.48 8.99
CA SER A 52 -4.00 -10.91 7.83
C SER A 52 -3.22 -11.16 6.52
N GLU A 53 -3.79 -10.73 5.40
CA GLU A 53 -3.15 -10.79 4.08
C GLU A 53 -2.36 -9.52 3.70
N TRP A 54 -2.24 -8.55 4.62
CA TRP A 54 -1.38 -7.38 4.45
C TRP A 54 0.07 -7.80 4.23
N GLY A 55 0.74 -7.15 3.28
CA GLY A 55 2.12 -7.47 2.92
C GLY A 55 2.29 -8.72 2.06
N GLN A 56 1.33 -9.64 2.08
CA GLN A 56 1.40 -10.89 1.32
C GLN A 56 0.65 -10.76 -0.01
N GLU A 57 -0.62 -10.35 0.06
CA GLU A 57 -1.49 -10.25 -1.11
C GLU A 57 -2.03 -8.84 -1.34
N ILE A 58 -2.06 -8.01 -0.29
CA ILE A 58 -2.64 -6.65 -0.28
C ILE A 58 -1.63 -5.65 0.26
N GLY A 59 -1.72 -4.42 -0.27
CA GLY A 59 -0.78 -3.35 0.06
C GLY A 59 0.55 -3.52 -0.68
N TRP A 60 1.60 -2.96 -0.09
CA TRP A 60 2.97 -3.17 -0.54
C TRP A 60 3.40 -4.59 -0.23
N ILE A 61 3.98 -5.28 -1.20
CA ILE A 61 4.38 -6.67 -1.02
C ILE A 61 5.70 -6.74 -0.25
N TYR A 62 5.68 -7.37 0.92
CA TYR A 62 6.83 -7.47 1.81
C TYR A 62 7.84 -8.51 1.33
N GLY A 63 9.07 -8.39 1.83
CA GLY A 63 10.13 -9.38 1.63
C GLY A 63 11.07 -9.12 0.45
N SER A 64 10.95 -7.99 -0.25
CA SER A 64 11.91 -7.53 -1.26
C SER A 64 12.52 -6.18 -0.88
N VAL A 65 13.77 -5.97 -1.30
CA VAL A 65 14.47 -4.65 -1.23
C VAL A 65 13.95 -3.69 -2.32
N THR A 66 13.24 -4.22 -3.32
CA THR A 66 12.58 -3.47 -4.39
C THR A 66 11.09 -3.86 -4.45
N GLU A 67 10.37 -3.59 -3.36
CA GLU A 67 8.94 -3.88 -3.23
C GLU A 67 8.09 -3.13 -4.28
N ASP A 68 8.60 -2.03 -4.83
CA ASP A 68 7.96 -1.24 -5.87
C ASP A 68 7.70 -2.03 -7.16
N ILE A 69 8.72 -2.72 -7.66
CA ILE A 69 8.61 -3.58 -8.83
C ILE A 69 7.71 -4.79 -8.53
N LEU A 70 7.93 -5.45 -7.38
CA LEU A 70 7.18 -6.65 -7.01
C LEU A 70 5.68 -6.39 -6.84
N THR A 71 5.33 -5.28 -6.20
CA THR A 71 3.94 -4.87 -6.00
C THR A 71 3.27 -4.58 -7.34
N GLY A 72 3.92 -3.79 -8.21
CA GLY A 72 3.42 -3.51 -9.56
C GLY A 72 3.24 -4.78 -10.39
N PHE A 73 4.20 -5.71 -10.32
CA PHE A 73 4.11 -7.01 -10.99
C PHE A 73 2.91 -7.83 -10.50
N LYS A 74 2.73 -7.98 -9.18
CA LYS A 74 1.56 -8.68 -8.62
C LYS A 74 0.23 -8.03 -9.03
N MET A 75 0.17 -6.71 -9.17
CA MET A 75 -1.02 -6.02 -9.67
C MET A 75 -1.27 -6.33 -11.15
N HIS A 76 -0.26 -6.21 -12.01
CA HIS A 76 -0.38 -6.52 -13.43
C HIS A 76 -0.75 -7.98 -13.70
N ALA A 77 -0.20 -8.93 -12.92
CA ALA A 77 -0.55 -10.35 -13.00
C ALA A 77 -2.05 -10.62 -12.70
N ARG A 78 -2.70 -9.72 -11.96
CA ARG A 78 -4.16 -9.76 -11.69
C ARG A 78 -4.99 -9.00 -12.72
N GLY A 79 -4.39 -8.58 -13.84
CA GLY A 79 -5.08 -7.94 -14.97
C GLY A 79 -5.14 -6.42 -14.92
N TRP A 80 -4.54 -5.78 -13.91
CA TRP A 80 -4.42 -4.32 -13.88
C TRP A 80 -3.51 -3.82 -15.00
N ARG A 81 -3.81 -2.62 -15.52
CA ARG A 81 -3.01 -1.96 -16.55
C ARG A 81 -2.59 -0.58 -16.05
N SER A 82 -1.30 -0.27 -16.16
CA SER A 82 -0.74 1.04 -15.83
C SER A 82 -0.64 1.92 -17.09
N ILE A 83 -0.58 3.24 -16.89
CA ILE A 83 -0.41 4.22 -17.96
C ILE A 83 0.83 5.06 -17.65
N TYR A 84 1.66 5.26 -18.65
CA TYR A 84 2.82 6.15 -18.58
C TYR A 84 2.53 7.44 -19.35
N CYS A 85 2.55 8.59 -18.65
CA CYS A 85 2.24 9.89 -19.22
C CYS A 85 3.44 10.84 -19.10
N MET A 86 3.82 11.46 -20.21
CA MET A 86 4.91 12.44 -20.27
C MET A 86 4.36 13.81 -20.66
N PRO A 87 3.97 14.67 -19.69
CA PRO A 87 3.58 16.04 -19.98
C PRO A 87 4.76 16.87 -20.50
N LYS A 88 4.45 17.95 -21.25
CA LYS A 88 5.47 18.84 -21.83
C LYS A 88 6.41 19.44 -20.76
N LEU A 89 5.89 19.74 -19.59
CA LEU A 89 6.67 20.19 -18.44
C LEU A 89 6.73 19.05 -17.42
N ALA A 90 7.92 18.80 -16.88
CA ALA A 90 8.10 17.80 -15.84
C ALA A 90 7.22 18.15 -14.62
N ALA A 91 6.18 17.33 -14.40
CA ALA A 91 5.24 17.48 -13.29
C ALA A 91 5.88 17.14 -11.93
N PHE A 92 6.89 16.26 -11.95
CA PHE A 92 7.67 15.87 -10.80
C PHE A 92 9.16 16.13 -11.06
N LYS A 93 9.82 16.84 -10.14
CA LYS A 93 11.27 17.10 -10.14
C LYS A 93 11.81 16.80 -8.75
N GLY A 94 12.98 16.18 -8.69
CA GLY A 94 13.69 15.89 -7.45
C GLY A 94 15.19 16.10 -7.61
N SER A 95 15.92 16.01 -6.50
CA SER A 95 17.37 16.07 -6.49
C SER A 95 17.98 14.70 -6.77
N ALA A 96 19.07 14.66 -7.53
CA ALA A 96 19.82 13.44 -7.79
C ALA A 96 21.06 13.36 -6.86
N PRO A 97 21.53 12.15 -6.50
CA PRO A 97 22.79 11.99 -5.80
C PRO A 97 23.94 12.63 -6.60
N ILE A 98 24.77 13.42 -5.93
CA ILE A 98 25.89 14.15 -6.55
C ILE A 98 27.24 13.43 -6.38
N ASN A 99 27.32 12.46 -5.47
CA ASN A 99 28.54 11.69 -5.22
C ASN A 99 28.42 10.23 -5.68
N LEU A 100 29.56 9.63 -5.97
CA LEU A 100 29.64 8.28 -6.52
C LEU A 100 29.20 7.21 -5.51
N SER A 101 29.56 7.36 -4.24
CA SER A 101 29.25 6.37 -3.19
C SER A 101 27.76 6.14 -3.06
N ASP A 102 26.97 7.22 -3.01
CA ASP A 102 25.50 7.14 -2.92
C ASP A 102 24.91 6.49 -4.17
N ARG A 103 25.46 6.82 -5.35
CA ARG A 103 25.00 6.21 -6.60
C ARG A 103 25.30 4.72 -6.66
N LEU A 104 26.49 4.28 -6.22
CA LEU A 104 26.86 2.87 -6.18
C LEU A 104 25.99 2.09 -5.18
N ASN A 105 25.76 2.65 -3.99
CA ASN A 105 24.88 2.04 -3.00
C ASN A 105 23.43 1.91 -3.51
N GLN A 106 22.93 2.92 -4.24
CA GLN A 106 21.61 2.87 -4.87
C GLN A 106 21.52 1.74 -5.91
N VAL A 107 22.49 1.64 -6.82
CA VAL A 107 22.50 0.59 -7.85
C VAL A 107 22.66 -0.80 -7.23
N LEU A 108 23.49 -0.93 -6.19
CA LEU A 108 23.64 -2.19 -5.46
C LEU A 108 22.32 -2.64 -4.83
N ARG A 109 21.58 -1.73 -4.18
CA ARG A 109 20.25 -2.04 -3.63
C ARG A 109 19.28 -2.54 -4.69
N TRP A 110 19.27 -1.92 -5.87
CA TRP A 110 18.42 -2.36 -6.97
C TRP A 110 18.81 -3.76 -7.44
N ALA A 111 20.10 -4.00 -7.65
CA ALA A 111 20.61 -5.31 -8.08
C ALA A 111 20.30 -6.42 -7.07
N LEU A 112 20.33 -6.13 -5.77
CA LEU A 112 20.01 -7.09 -4.71
C LEU A 112 18.50 -7.41 -4.60
N GLY A 113 17.63 -6.51 -5.05
CA GLY A 113 16.18 -6.71 -4.98
C GLY A 113 15.54 -7.24 -6.26
N SER A 114 16.28 -7.25 -7.39
CA SER A 114 15.80 -7.65 -8.73
C SER A 114 15.82 -9.17 -8.96
#